data_AF-A0A7V4QQW5-F1
#
_entry.id   AF-A0A7V4QQW5-F1
#
_cell.length_a   1.000
_cell.length_b   1.000
_cell.length_c   1.000
_cell.angle_alpha   90.00
_cell.angle_beta   90.00
_cell.angle_gamma   90.00
#
_symmetry.space_group_name_H-M   'P 1'
#
loop_
_entity.id
_entity.type
_entity.pdbx_description
1 polymer ?
#
loop_
_entity_poly.entity_id
_entity_poly.type
_entity_poly.pdbx_seq_one_letter_code
_entity_poly.pdbx_strand_id
1 'polypeptide(L)'
;MDRLKEIESIYLIRQFKKEQVAVSFSGGKDSLVALSLAIKAGIKNIVFSDTTIEPDIVKHYINSVSDFFGIEIKILEPLRNFWELLPILGPPSVYNRWCCPTLKYYQLNKYALENNILYFVTGLRKKESNIRKNYIKIGVNPMMPRTKEINPIIDWTEKEVWEYINKNSLPISDEYKIGLKRNGCIFCPYKSDKDLELMMSLEPQKWERFKEFLKEYALKNGIYNIEEFQNGGWKRFRPPQKKIKIEDLSIIDYQSIYLSKIINEYTPRLKKKILIEKSLNCLGCGACLISCPENALFINHLNKIDVDINKCKKCYNCTESTVIRKGCISRNYSNQIFEI
;
A
#
# COMPACT_ATOMS: atom_id res chain seq x y z
N MET A 1 -28.81 -16.40 -4.86
CA MET A 1 -27.41 -16.76 -4.61
C MET A 1 -27.14 -18.25 -4.84
N ASP A 2 -26.21 -18.54 -5.73
CA ASP A 2 -25.78 -19.91 -6.03
C ASP A 2 -24.99 -20.49 -4.84
N ARG A 3 -25.58 -21.45 -4.12
CA ARG A 3 -24.94 -22.16 -2.99
C ARG A 3 -23.64 -22.85 -3.44
N LEU A 4 -23.52 -23.20 -4.73
CA LEU A 4 -22.32 -23.79 -5.29
C LEU A 4 -21.12 -22.85 -5.22
N LYS A 5 -21.28 -21.57 -5.58
CA LYS A 5 -20.19 -20.58 -5.52
C LYS A 5 -19.65 -20.36 -4.12
N GLU A 6 -20.52 -20.36 -3.10
CA GLU A 6 -20.11 -20.29 -1.70
C GLU A 6 -19.26 -21.51 -1.32
N ILE A 7 -19.71 -22.72 -1.68
CA ILE A 7 -18.99 -23.97 -1.41
C ILE A 7 -17.64 -23.99 -2.13
N GLU A 8 -17.59 -23.65 -3.42
CA GLU A 8 -16.36 -23.57 -4.20
C GLU A 8 -15.35 -22.59 -3.61
N SER A 9 -15.84 -21.44 -3.13
CA SER A 9 -14.99 -20.41 -2.52
C SER A 9 -14.36 -20.90 -1.21
N ILE A 10 -15.15 -21.55 -0.35
CA ILE A 10 -14.66 -22.14 0.91
C ILE A 10 -13.69 -23.29 0.61
N TYR A 11 -14.02 -24.14 -0.37
CA TYR A 11 -13.19 -25.26 -0.80
C TYR A 11 -11.82 -24.79 -1.30
N LEU A 12 -11.78 -23.72 -2.10
CA LEU A 12 -10.53 -23.10 -2.58
C LEU A 12 -9.62 -22.68 -1.41
N ILE A 13 -10.18 -22.01 -0.40
CA ILE A 13 -9.40 -21.53 0.76
C ILE A 13 -8.85 -22.72 1.57
N ARG A 14 -9.65 -23.79 1.71
CA ARG A 14 -9.27 -25.01 2.46
C ARG A 14 -8.14 -25.83 1.81
N GLN A 15 -7.75 -25.53 0.57
CA GLN A 15 -6.59 -26.18 -0.07
C GLN A 15 -5.24 -25.77 0.56
N PHE A 16 -5.23 -24.74 1.41
CA PHE A 16 -4.03 -24.18 2.01
C PHE A 16 -3.99 -24.40 3.52
N LYS A 17 -2.77 -24.54 4.07
CA LYS A 17 -2.56 -24.67 5.53
C LYS A 17 -3.02 -23.40 6.23
N LYS A 18 -3.95 -23.53 7.18
CA LYS A 18 -4.65 -22.39 7.81
C LYS A 18 -3.67 -21.43 8.50
N GLU A 19 -2.59 -21.95 9.05
CA GLU A 19 -1.55 -21.22 9.77
C GLU A 19 -0.74 -20.31 8.83
N GLN A 20 -0.71 -20.63 7.54
CA GLN A 20 0.02 -19.88 6.50
C GLN A 20 -0.88 -18.95 5.68
N VAL A 21 -2.15 -18.84 6.05
CA VAL A 21 -3.15 -18.01 5.36
C VAL A 21 -3.58 -16.88 6.29
N ALA A 22 -3.64 -15.66 5.76
CA ALA A 22 -4.28 -14.53 6.42
C ALA A 22 -5.31 -13.86 5.50
N VAL A 23 -6.28 -13.16 6.06
CA VAL A 23 -7.22 -12.34 5.31
C VAL A 23 -6.73 -10.90 5.31
N SER A 24 -6.55 -10.30 4.13
CA SER A 24 -6.30 -8.86 4.00
C SER A 24 -7.65 -8.14 3.87
N PHE A 25 -8.30 -7.86 5.00
CA PHE A 25 -9.56 -7.14 5.02
C PHE A 25 -9.33 -5.64 4.78
N SER A 26 -10.08 -5.03 3.86
CA SER A 26 -9.89 -3.62 3.48
C SER A 26 -11.07 -2.72 3.84
N GLY A 27 -12.05 -3.23 4.57
CA GLY A 27 -13.27 -2.48 4.91
C GLY A 27 -14.32 -2.39 3.78
N GLY A 28 -14.05 -2.93 2.59
CA GLY A 28 -15.02 -2.92 1.49
C GLY A 28 -15.94 -4.13 1.48
N LYS A 29 -17.11 -4.01 0.83
CA LYS A 29 -18.11 -5.09 0.65
C LYS A 29 -17.52 -6.38 0.09
N ASP A 30 -16.61 -6.27 -0.88
CA ASP A 30 -16.01 -7.42 -1.54
C ASP A 30 -15.04 -8.13 -0.59
N SER A 31 -14.23 -7.37 0.16
CA SER A 31 -13.35 -7.92 1.20
C SER A 31 -14.10 -8.48 2.40
N LEU A 32 -15.30 -7.97 2.71
CA LEU A 32 -16.19 -8.48 3.75
C LEU A 32 -16.73 -9.87 3.39
N VAL A 33 -17.15 -10.07 2.14
CA VAL A 33 -17.57 -11.41 1.67
C VAL A 33 -16.39 -12.38 1.70
N ALA A 34 -15.22 -11.98 1.21
CA ALA A 34 -14.02 -12.80 1.27
C ALA A 34 -13.61 -13.18 2.71
N LEU A 35 -13.74 -12.23 3.65
CA LEU A 35 -13.56 -12.45 5.08
C LEU A 35 -14.54 -13.48 5.63
N SER A 36 -15.84 -13.30 5.38
CA SER A 36 -16.88 -14.25 5.82
C SER A 36 -16.60 -15.67 5.32
N LEU A 37 -16.23 -15.82 4.05
CA LEU A 37 -15.88 -17.12 3.45
C LEU A 37 -14.62 -17.72 4.08
N ALA A 38 -13.60 -16.91 4.37
CA ALA A 38 -12.37 -17.35 5.01
C ALA A 38 -12.60 -17.80 6.46
N ILE A 39 -13.44 -17.10 7.21
CA ILE A 39 -13.85 -17.50 8.57
C ILE A 39 -14.58 -18.85 8.53
N LYS A 40 -15.52 -19.04 7.60
CA LYS A 40 -16.19 -20.35 7.35
C LYS A 40 -15.21 -21.45 6.93
N ALA A 41 -14.09 -21.10 6.28
CA ALA A 41 -13.00 -22.01 5.97
C ALA A 41 -12.09 -22.32 7.18
N GLY A 42 -12.23 -21.57 8.28
CA GLY A 42 -11.47 -21.74 9.52
C GLY A 42 -10.20 -20.90 9.60
N ILE A 43 -10.07 -19.86 8.78
CA ILE A 43 -8.94 -18.93 8.84
C ILE A 43 -9.15 -17.96 10.00
N LYS A 44 -8.12 -17.82 10.85
CA LYS A 44 -8.17 -16.93 12.02
C LYS A 44 -7.30 -15.68 11.91
N ASN A 45 -6.24 -15.73 11.10
CA ASN A 45 -5.36 -14.58 10.89
C ASN A 45 -6.08 -13.55 10.02
N ILE A 46 -6.55 -12.46 10.61
CA ILE A 46 -7.23 -11.38 9.88
C ILE A 46 -6.50 -10.09 10.18
N VAL A 47 -6.15 -9.37 9.11
CA VAL A 47 -5.45 -8.09 9.22
C VAL A 47 -6.19 -6.99 8.46
N PHE A 48 -6.15 -5.80 9.04
CA PHE A 48 -6.52 -4.55 8.39
C PHE A 48 -5.27 -3.67 8.29
N SER A 49 -4.96 -3.18 7.09
CA SER A 49 -3.81 -2.30 6.87
C SER A 49 -4.25 -0.85 6.96
N ASP A 50 -4.00 -0.18 8.09
CA ASP A 50 -4.33 1.23 8.25
C ASP A 50 -3.39 2.07 7.36
N THR A 51 -3.97 2.82 6.42
CA THR A 51 -3.21 3.72 5.54
C THR A 51 -3.02 5.10 6.13
N THR A 52 -3.56 5.38 7.33
CA THR A 52 -3.57 6.66 8.06
C THR A 52 -4.38 7.78 7.38
N ILE A 53 -5.05 7.47 6.27
CA ILE A 53 -5.91 8.38 5.50
C ILE A 53 -7.23 7.74 5.11
N GLU A 54 -7.63 6.70 5.83
CA GLU A 54 -9.01 6.23 5.77
C GLU A 54 -9.94 7.22 6.47
N PRO A 55 -11.22 7.30 6.07
CA PRO A 55 -12.24 7.97 6.87
C PRO A 55 -12.28 7.42 8.30
N ASP A 56 -12.58 8.26 9.30
CA ASP A 56 -12.60 7.85 10.71
C ASP A 56 -13.65 6.77 10.99
N ILE A 57 -14.75 6.82 10.23
CA ILE A 57 -15.81 5.80 10.28
C ILE A 57 -15.31 4.39 9.96
N VAL A 58 -14.21 4.25 9.20
CA VAL A 58 -13.63 2.94 8.88
C VAL A 58 -13.17 2.23 10.14
N LYS A 59 -12.55 2.93 11.11
CA LYS A 59 -12.08 2.29 12.36
C LYS A 59 -13.24 1.71 13.16
N HIS A 60 -14.33 2.47 13.30
CA HIS A 60 -15.55 1.99 13.95
C HIS A 60 -16.15 0.79 13.21
N TYR A 61 -16.11 0.80 11.88
CA TYR A 61 -16.58 -0.31 11.07
C TYR A 61 -15.71 -1.57 11.20
N ILE A 62 -14.38 -1.44 11.28
CA ILE A 62 -13.52 -2.60 11.53
C ILE A 62 -13.86 -3.26 12.87
N ASN A 63 -14.11 -2.47 13.92
CA ASN A 63 -14.51 -3.00 15.22
C ASN A 63 -15.87 -3.70 15.17
N SER A 64 -16.87 -3.13 14.49
CA SER A 64 -18.18 -3.79 14.37
C SER A 64 -18.14 -5.10 13.60
N VAL A 65 -17.25 -5.22 12.60
CA VAL A 65 -16.99 -6.47 11.89
C VAL A 65 -16.31 -7.49 12.80
N SER A 66 -15.32 -7.06 13.60
CA SER A 66 -14.65 -7.89 14.62
C SER A 66 -15.66 -8.48 15.60
N ASP A 67 -16.54 -7.63 16.15
CA ASP A 67 -17.59 -8.02 17.10
C ASP A 67 -18.61 -8.99 16.48
N PHE A 68 -19.07 -8.69 15.26
CA PHE A 68 -20.04 -9.52 14.55
C PHE A 68 -19.55 -10.95 14.33
N PHE A 69 -18.27 -11.12 13.99
CA PHE A 69 -17.68 -12.44 13.77
C PHE A 69 -17.09 -13.07 15.04
N GLY A 70 -17.00 -12.32 16.15
CA GLY A 70 -16.32 -12.76 17.38
C GLY A 70 -14.85 -13.09 17.13
N ILE A 71 -14.17 -12.31 16.28
CA ILE A 71 -12.79 -12.57 15.86
C ILE A 71 -11.95 -11.30 15.83
N GLU A 72 -10.74 -11.37 16.36
CA GLU A 72 -9.82 -10.23 16.36
C GLU A 72 -9.37 -9.87 14.94
N ILE A 73 -9.47 -8.59 14.59
CA ILE A 73 -8.87 -8.02 13.39
C ILE A 73 -7.65 -7.22 13.79
N LYS A 74 -6.46 -7.71 13.45
CA LYS A 74 -5.20 -7.03 13.78
C LYS A 74 -4.99 -5.83 12.86
N ILE A 75 -4.83 -4.65 13.46
CA ILE A 75 -4.51 -3.41 12.74
C ILE A 75 -3.00 -3.34 12.49
N LEU A 76 -2.61 -3.12 11.24
CA LEU A 76 -1.22 -2.99 10.81
C LEU A 76 -0.93 -1.54 10.42
N GLU A 77 -0.05 -0.89 11.16
CA GLU A 77 0.33 0.50 10.95
C GLU A 77 1.63 0.63 10.13
N PRO A 78 1.76 1.69 9.32
CA PRO A 78 2.99 1.98 8.59
C PRO A 78 4.04 2.61 9.50
N LEU A 79 5.31 2.56 9.09
CA LEU A 79 6.40 3.22 9.83
C LEU A 79 6.25 4.74 9.90
N ARG A 80 5.59 5.32 8.89
CA ARG A 80 5.33 6.75 8.76
C ARG A 80 3.92 6.96 8.26
N ASN A 81 3.22 7.90 8.85
CA ASN A 81 1.88 8.25 8.42
C ASN A 81 1.92 9.08 7.12
N PHE A 82 0.76 9.23 6.49
CA PHE A 82 0.60 9.98 5.25
C PHE A 82 1.03 11.44 5.39
N TRP A 83 0.66 12.10 6.49
CA TRP A 83 0.90 13.52 6.69
C TRP A 83 2.39 13.86 6.86
N GLU A 84 3.18 12.94 7.38
CA GLU A 84 4.64 13.05 7.42
C GLU A 84 5.30 12.92 6.04
N LEU A 85 4.75 12.07 5.18
CA LEU A 85 5.30 11.77 3.87
C LEU A 85 4.84 12.78 2.81
N LEU A 86 3.64 13.33 2.94
CA LEU A 86 3.01 14.28 2.01
C LEU A 86 3.89 15.50 1.67
N PRO A 87 4.47 16.26 2.62
CA PRO A 87 5.30 17.42 2.30
C PRO A 87 6.61 17.07 1.57
N ILE A 88 7.07 15.82 1.71
CA ILE A 88 8.32 15.33 1.15
C ILE A 88 8.11 14.77 -0.26
N LEU A 89 7.05 13.99 -0.45
CA LEU A 89 6.75 13.23 -1.67
C LEU A 89 5.72 13.90 -2.58
N GLY A 90 5.11 14.98 -2.12
CA GLY A 90 4.04 15.67 -2.83
C GLY A 90 2.71 14.90 -2.81
N PRO A 91 1.66 15.48 -3.42
CA PRO A 91 0.34 14.83 -3.46
C PRO A 91 0.41 13.48 -4.18
N PRO A 92 -0.35 12.47 -3.71
CA PRO A 92 -0.46 11.21 -4.43
C PRO A 92 -1.10 11.46 -5.79
N SER A 93 -0.59 10.84 -6.85
CA SER A 93 -1.14 11.00 -8.19
C SER A 93 -1.10 9.70 -8.97
N VAL A 94 -1.71 9.67 -10.16
CA VAL A 94 -1.65 8.48 -11.00
C VAL A 94 -0.22 8.12 -11.43
N TYR A 95 0.65 9.13 -11.49
CA TYR A 95 2.08 9.02 -11.80
C TYR A 95 2.97 8.94 -10.56
N ASN A 96 2.45 9.33 -9.40
CA ASN A 96 3.18 9.40 -8.13
C ASN A 96 2.51 8.50 -7.07
N ARG A 97 2.63 7.18 -7.24
CA ARG A 97 1.97 6.17 -6.38
C ARG A 97 2.83 5.76 -5.19
N TRP A 98 3.30 6.73 -4.40
CA TRP A 98 4.14 6.44 -3.23
C TRP A 98 3.36 5.85 -2.06
N CYS A 99 2.07 6.17 -1.94
CA CYS A 99 1.26 5.79 -0.78
C CYS A 99 1.07 4.27 -0.64
N CYS A 100 0.77 3.53 -1.71
CA CYS A 100 0.52 2.09 -1.57
C CYS A 100 1.76 1.30 -1.08
N PRO A 101 2.98 1.49 -1.61
CA PRO A 101 4.12 0.75 -1.09
C PRO A 101 4.53 1.13 0.33
N THR A 102 4.34 2.39 0.76
CA THR A 102 4.71 2.84 2.12
C THR A 102 3.63 2.60 3.17
N LEU A 103 2.37 2.84 2.81
CA LEU A 103 1.22 2.88 3.72
C LEU A 103 0.34 1.63 3.64
N LYS A 104 0.60 0.68 2.75
CA LYS A 104 -0.20 -0.56 2.65
C LYS A 104 0.64 -1.82 2.58
N TYR A 105 1.51 -1.90 1.58
CA TYR A 105 2.15 -3.17 1.28
C TYR A 105 3.38 -3.45 2.14
N TYR A 106 4.04 -2.43 2.66
CA TYR A 106 5.15 -2.63 3.59
C TYR A 106 4.71 -3.43 4.82
N GLN A 107 3.66 -2.98 5.51
CA GLN A 107 3.19 -3.62 6.73
C GLN A 107 2.60 -5.01 6.48
N LEU A 108 1.94 -5.24 5.33
CA LEU A 108 1.46 -6.57 4.95
C LEU A 108 2.62 -7.54 4.72
N ASN A 109 3.69 -7.11 4.03
CA ASN A 109 4.89 -7.94 3.87
C ASN A 109 5.58 -8.21 5.20
N LYS A 110 5.67 -7.21 6.07
CA LYS A 110 6.24 -7.35 7.42
C LYS A 110 5.46 -8.38 8.23
N TYR A 111 4.14 -8.23 8.30
CA TYR A 111 3.25 -9.17 8.98
C TYR A 111 3.41 -10.58 8.42
N ALA A 112 3.43 -10.73 7.09
CA ALA A 112 3.56 -12.04 6.46
C ALA A 112 4.87 -12.73 6.82
N LEU A 113 5.97 -11.98 6.86
CA LEU A 113 7.26 -12.50 7.25
C LEU A 113 7.28 -12.95 8.72
N GLU A 114 6.81 -12.10 9.63
CA GLU A 114 6.84 -12.34 11.07
C GLU A 114 5.91 -13.49 11.50
N ASN A 115 4.86 -13.76 10.73
CA ASN A 115 3.83 -14.74 11.05
C ASN A 115 3.80 -15.94 10.08
N ASN A 116 4.83 -16.10 9.24
CA ASN A 116 4.96 -17.20 8.26
C ASN A 116 3.72 -17.34 7.33
N ILE A 117 3.13 -16.21 6.94
CA ILE A 117 2.01 -16.17 6.01
C ILE A 117 2.54 -16.28 4.58
N LEU A 118 2.03 -17.25 3.83
CA LEU A 118 2.34 -17.46 2.42
C LEU A 118 1.19 -17.02 1.50
N TYR A 119 -0.01 -16.85 2.06
CA TYR A 119 -1.21 -16.55 1.28
C TYR A 119 -2.07 -15.47 1.95
N PHE A 120 -2.51 -14.50 1.16
CA PHE A 120 -3.54 -13.55 1.56
C PHE A 120 -4.85 -13.83 0.85
N VAL A 121 -5.93 -14.07 1.60
CA VAL A 121 -7.29 -14.03 1.05
C VAL A 121 -7.66 -12.57 0.79
N THR A 122 -8.13 -12.27 -0.43
CA THR A 122 -8.53 -10.92 -0.84
C THR A 122 -9.91 -10.89 -1.50
N GLY A 123 -10.54 -9.71 -1.49
CA GLY A 123 -11.84 -9.46 -2.13
C GLY A 123 -11.77 -9.10 -3.62
N LEU A 124 -10.74 -9.51 -4.36
CA LEU A 124 -10.60 -9.14 -5.78
C LEU A 124 -11.65 -9.83 -6.66
N ARG A 125 -12.23 -9.08 -7.60
CA ARG A 125 -13.15 -9.57 -8.65
C ARG A 125 -12.72 -9.15 -10.05
N LYS A 126 -12.93 -10.02 -11.05
CA LYS A 126 -12.68 -9.69 -12.47
C LYS A 126 -13.59 -8.57 -12.96
N LYS A 127 -14.86 -8.60 -12.55
CA LYS A 127 -15.91 -7.66 -12.95
C LYS A 127 -15.87 -6.32 -12.18
N GLU A 128 -14.74 -5.94 -11.59
CA GLU A 128 -14.57 -4.61 -10.97
C GLU A 128 -13.99 -3.58 -11.97
N SER A 129 -13.13 -4.00 -12.90
CA SER A 129 -12.56 -3.12 -13.92
C SER A 129 -11.93 -3.92 -15.06
N ASN A 130 -11.75 -3.28 -16.22
CA ASN A 130 -11.09 -3.89 -17.39
C ASN A 130 -9.69 -4.42 -17.07
N ILE A 131 -8.94 -3.73 -16.20
CA ILE A 131 -7.58 -4.12 -15.79
C ILE A 131 -7.57 -5.48 -15.06
N ARG A 132 -8.65 -5.81 -14.35
CA ARG A 132 -8.75 -7.01 -13.52
C ARG A 132 -9.34 -8.22 -14.25
N LYS A 133 -9.71 -8.08 -15.53
CA LYS A 133 -10.36 -9.16 -16.31
C LYS A 133 -9.54 -10.47 -16.33
N ASN A 134 -8.21 -10.35 -16.30
CA ASN A 134 -7.29 -11.49 -16.36
C ASN A 134 -6.81 -11.98 -14.98
N TYR A 135 -7.34 -11.43 -13.88
CA TYR A 135 -6.98 -11.89 -12.55
C TYR A 135 -7.50 -13.31 -12.33
N ILE A 136 -6.73 -14.12 -11.61
CA ILE A 136 -6.98 -15.55 -11.39
C ILE A 136 -7.24 -15.86 -9.91
N LYS A 137 -7.75 -17.07 -9.63
CA LYS A 137 -8.07 -17.53 -8.26
C LYS A 137 -6.85 -17.48 -7.33
N ILE A 138 -5.68 -17.83 -7.84
CA ILE A 138 -4.40 -17.77 -7.10
C ILE A 138 -3.45 -16.83 -7.84
N GLY A 139 -3.37 -15.59 -7.39
CA GLY A 139 -2.61 -14.52 -8.05
C GLY A 139 -1.26 -14.22 -7.38
N VAL A 140 -0.44 -13.43 -8.08
CA VAL A 140 0.77 -12.82 -7.53
C VAL A 140 0.63 -11.31 -7.65
N ASN A 141 0.80 -10.62 -6.53
CA ASN A 141 0.86 -9.17 -6.50
C ASN A 141 2.33 -8.75 -6.47
N PRO A 142 2.82 -7.96 -7.43
CA PRO A 142 4.21 -7.53 -7.47
C PRO A 142 4.67 -6.79 -6.20
N MET A 143 3.76 -6.10 -5.49
CA MET A 143 4.05 -5.45 -4.21
C MET A 143 4.11 -6.41 -3.01
N MET A 144 3.76 -7.69 -3.22
CA MET A 144 3.76 -8.76 -2.23
C MET A 144 4.54 -9.98 -2.75
N PRO A 145 5.83 -9.86 -3.10
CA PRO A 145 6.59 -10.87 -3.84
C PRO A 145 6.77 -12.21 -3.10
N ARG A 146 6.51 -12.26 -1.80
CA ARG A 146 6.65 -13.48 -0.96
C ARG A 146 5.36 -14.25 -0.78
N THR A 147 4.22 -13.65 -1.10
CA THR A 147 2.92 -14.23 -0.82
C THR A 147 2.08 -14.32 -2.08
N LYS A 148 1.15 -15.25 -2.11
CA LYS A 148 0.14 -15.35 -3.17
C LYS A 148 -1.20 -14.82 -2.69
N GLU A 149 -2.01 -14.30 -3.60
CA GLU A 149 -3.38 -13.86 -3.30
C GLU A 149 -4.36 -15.00 -3.60
N ILE A 150 -5.19 -15.35 -2.63
CA ILE A 150 -6.34 -16.25 -2.81
C ILE A 150 -7.57 -15.37 -3.02
N ASN A 151 -8.20 -15.48 -4.19
CA ASN A 151 -9.30 -14.64 -4.63
C ASN A 151 -10.58 -15.48 -4.72
N PRO A 152 -11.23 -15.81 -3.57
CA PRO A 152 -12.37 -16.72 -3.54
C PRO A 152 -13.56 -16.23 -4.37
N ILE A 153 -13.74 -14.93 -4.45
CA ILE A 153 -14.87 -14.30 -5.14
C ILE A 153 -14.52 -13.78 -6.54
N ILE A 154 -13.40 -14.25 -7.13
CA ILE A 154 -12.85 -13.66 -8.35
C ILE A 154 -13.84 -13.59 -9.54
N ASP A 155 -14.72 -14.59 -9.65
CA ASP A 155 -15.73 -14.70 -10.70
C ASP A 155 -17.14 -14.25 -10.25
N TRP A 156 -17.27 -13.70 -9.04
CA TRP A 156 -18.55 -13.19 -8.54
C TRP A 156 -18.89 -11.83 -9.19
N THR A 157 -20.18 -11.64 -9.44
CA THR A 157 -20.76 -10.36 -9.82
C THR A 157 -20.99 -9.49 -8.59
N GLU A 158 -21.17 -8.19 -8.80
CA GLU A 158 -21.55 -7.29 -7.70
C GLU A 158 -22.91 -7.65 -7.09
N LYS A 159 -23.87 -8.08 -7.91
CA LYS A 159 -25.17 -8.57 -7.44
C LYS A 159 -25.02 -9.75 -6.48
N GLU A 160 -24.18 -10.73 -6.82
CA GLU A 160 -23.93 -11.90 -5.96
C GLU A 160 -23.25 -11.54 -4.64
N VAL A 161 -22.35 -10.54 -4.66
CA VAL A 161 -21.74 -10.01 -3.43
C VAL A 161 -22.81 -9.42 -2.50
N TRP A 162 -23.69 -8.57 -3.03
CA TRP A 162 -24.78 -7.97 -2.23
C TRP A 162 -25.81 -9.00 -1.76
N GLU A 163 -26.18 -9.97 -2.62
CA GLU A 163 -27.05 -11.07 -2.21
C GLU A 163 -26.46 -11.87 -1.04
N TYR A 164 -25.15 -12.15 -1.06
CA TYR A 164 -24.47 -12.85 0.03
C TYR A 164 -24.47 -12.03 1.31
N ILE A 165 -24.14 -10.74 1.23
CA ILE A 165 -24.17 -9.81 2.36
C ILE A 165 -25.55 -9.83 3.02
N ASN A 166 -26.61 -9.65 2.23
CA ASN A 166 -27.98 -9.58 2.73
C ASN A 166 -28.43 -10.91 3.35
N LYS A 167 -28.15 -12.04 2.66
CA LYS A 167 -28.52 -13.37 3.14
C LYS A 167 -27.86 -13.73 4.48
N ASN A 168 -26.63 -13.29 4.70
CA ASN A 168 -25.87 -13.58 5.92
C ASN A 168 -25.91 -12.42 6.93
N SER A 169 -26.72 -11.39 6.67
CA SER A 169 -26.84 -10.19 7.51
C SER A 169 -25.49 -9.58 7.90
N LEU A 170 -24.54 -9.52 6.95
CA LEU A 170 -23.20 -9.03 7.24
C LEU A 170 -23.20 -7.52 7.50
N PRO A 171 -22.41 -7.03 8.48
CA PRO A 171 -22.31 -5.60 8.74
C PRO A 171 -21.61 -4.91 7.57
N ILE A 172 -22.23 -3.86 7.03
CA ILE A 172 -21.69 -3.06 5.93
C ILE A 172 -21.31 -1.66 6.41
N SER A 173 -20.24 -1.11 5.83
CA SER A 173 -19.77 0.23 6.14
C SER A 173 -20.84 1.26 5.79
N ASP A 174 -21.04 2.23 6.68
CA ASP A 174 -21.94 3.37 6.47
C ASP A 174 -21.54 4.24 5.27
N GLU A 175 -20.29 4.14 4.79
CA GLU A 175 -19.85 4.70 3.52
C GLU A 175 -20.79 4.31 2.36
N TYR A 176 -21.30 3.07 2.35
CA TYR A 176 -22.22 2.62 1.31
C TYR A 176 -23.61 3.27 1.42
N LYS A 177 -24.04 3.67 2.62
CA LYS A 177 -25.34 4.33 2.84
C LYS A 177 -25.35 5.75 2.29
N ILE A 178 -24.20 6.42 2.27
CA ILE A 178 -24.04 7.74 1.66
C ILE A 178 -23.73 7.69 0.15
N GLY A 179 -23.80 6.50 -0.46
CA GLY A 179 -23.67 6.32 -1.90
C GLY A 179 -22.24 6.12 -2.42
N LEU A 180 -21.23 5.94 -1.54
CA LEU A 180 -19.88 5.61 -1.99
C LEU A 180 -19.86 4.25 -2.67
N LYS A 181 -19.30 4.19 -3.88
CA LYS A 181 -19.13 2.93 -4.61
C LYS A 181 -17.85 2.21 -4.23
N ARG A 182 -16.84 2.97 -3.79
CA ARG A 182 -15.49 2.47 -3.50
C ARG A 182 -14.94 3.10 -2.22
N ASN A 183 -14.88 2.28 -1.18
CA ASN A 183 -14.25 2.61 0.11
C ASN A 183 -12.73 2.70 -0.06
N GLY A 184 -12.07 3.19 0.99
CA GLY A 184 -10.63 3.40 1.02
C GLY A 184 -10.27 4.88 1.13
N CYS A 185 -8.97 5.15 1.08
CA CYS A 185 -8.34 6.44 1.34
C CYS A 185 -9.07 7.68 0.81
N ILE A 186 -9.21 8.70 1.66
CA ILE A 186 -9.90 9.99 1.38
C ILE A 186 -9.36 10.65 0.10
N PHE A 187 -8.03 10.77 -0.03
CA PHE A 187 -7.35 11.49 -1.14
C PHE A 187 -6.85 10.57 -2.27
N CYS A 188 -7.59 9.50 -2.58
CA CYS A 188 -7.13 8.56 -3.61
C CYS A 188 -7.30 9.14 -5.02
N PRO A 189 -6.22 9.26 -5.84
CA PRO A 189 -6.32 9.82 -7.19
C PRO A 189 -7.13 8.96 -8.17
N TYR A 190 -7.49 7.72 -7.77
CA TYR A 190 -8.32 6.79 -8.54
C TYR A 190 -9.81 6.85 -8.21
N LYS A 191 -10.23 7.64 -7.20
CA LYS A 191 -11.64 7.86 -6.93
C LYS A 191 -12.27 8.71 -8.04
N SER A 192 -13.54 8.45 -8.31
CA SER A 192 -14.35 9.32 -9.17
C SER A 192 -14.53 10.67 -8.49
N ASP A 193 -14.82 11.72 -9.25
CA ASP A 193 -15.00 13.05 -8.65
C ASP A 193 -16.21 13.08 -7.70
N LYS A 194 -17.28 12.33 -8.03
CA LYS A 194 -18.42 12.09 -7.13
C LYS A 194 -18.01 11.42 -5.81
N ASP A 195 -17.16 10.39 -5.85
CA ASP A 195 -16.67 9.76 -4.61
C ASP A 195 -15.79 10.72 -3.80
N LEU A 196 -15.04 11.62 -4.46
CA LEU A 196 -14.23 12.64 -3.77
C LEU A 196 -15.10 13.72 -3.12
N GLU A 197 -16.18 14.16 -3.77
CA GLU A 197 -17.17 15.08 -3.19
C GLU A 197 -17.84 14.49 -1.93
N LEU A 198 -18.18 13.20 -1.97
CA LEU A 198 -18.69 12.48 -0.81
C LEU A 198 -17.63 12.40 0.30
N MET A 199 -16.37 12.13 -0.04
CA MET A 199 -15.27 12.10 0.92
C MET A 199 -15.00 13.48 1.54
N MET A 200 -15.10 14.56 0.76
CA MET A 200 -15.00 15.94 1.27
C MET A 200 -16.12 16.26 2.26
N SER A 201 -17.34 15.80 1.97
CA SER A 201 -18.48 15.97 2.88
C SER A 201 -18.34 15.13 4.15
N LEU A 202 -17.79 13.92 4.05
CA LEU A 202 -17.59 13.00 5.17
C LEU A 202 -16.44 13.44 6.10
N GLU A 203 -15.36 13.97 5.53
CA GLU A 203 -14.11 14.28 6.23
C GLU A 203 -13.65 15.74 5.96
N PRO A 204 -14.48 16.75 6.27
CA PRO A 204 -14.24 18.13 5.84
C PRO A 204 -12.93 18.72 6.39
N GLN A 205 -12.58 18.41 7.64
CA GLN A 205 -11.36 18.93 8.28
C GLN A 205 -10.09 18.37 7.62
N LYS A 206 -10.05 17.06 7.34
CA LYS A 206 -8.92 16.44 6.64
C LYS A 206 -8.82 16.97 5.21
N TRP A 207 -9.97 17.19 4.57
CA TRP A 207 -10.02 17.73 3.22
C TRP A 207 -9.52 19.17 3.15
N GLU A 208 -9.89 20.02 4.11
CA GLU A 208 -9.42 21.40 4.17
C GLU A 208 -7.90 21.48 4.37
N ARG A 209 -7.37 20.70 5.32
CA ARG A 209 -5.91 20.55 5.50
C ARG A 209 -5.21 20.10 4.21
N PHE A 210 -5.82 19.20 3.44
CA PHE A 210 -5.26 18.76 2.17
C PHE A 210 -5.31 19.86 1.11
N LYS A 211 -6.40 20.65 1.03
CA LYS A 211 -6.48 21.82 0.15
C LYS A 211 -5.43 22.87 0.49
N GLU A 212 -5.23 23.18 1.77
CA GLU A 212 -4.19 24.10 2.22
C GLU A 212 -2.80 23.62 1.77
N PHE A 213 -2.50 22.33 2.00
CA PHE A 213 -1.27 21.73 1.49
C PHE A 213 -1.13 21.86 -0.04
N LEU A 214 -2.19 21.58 -0.81
CA LEU A 214 -2.15 21.68 -2.27
C LEU A 214 -1.89 23.12 -2.75
N LYS A 215 -2.44 24.13 -2.06
CA LYS A 215 -2.20 25.55 -2.34
C LYS A 215 -0.73 25.91 -2.11
N GLU A 216 -0.19 25.58 -0.94
CA GLU A 216 1.23 25.83 -0.63
C GLU A 216 2.16 25.09 -1.61
N TYR A 217 1.83 23.84 -1.90
CA TYR A 217 2.56 23.02 -2.84
C TYR A 217 2.54 23.61 -4.25
N ALA A 218 1.40 24.12 -4.71
CA ALA A 218 1.25 24.79 -5.99
C ALA A 218 2.13 26.04 -6.10
N LEU A 219 2.06 26.92 -5.09
CA LEU A 219 2.88 28.14 -5.01
C LEU A 219 4.38 27.81 -5.06
N LYS A 220 4.82 26.84 -4.26
CA LYS A 220 6.23 26.43 -4.20
C LYS A 220 6.77 25.86 -5.52
N ASN A 221 5.91 25.26 -6.33
CA ASN A 221 6.29 24.61 -7.58
C ASN A 221 5.89 25.41 -8.83
N GLY A 222 5.49 26.68 -8.68
CA GLY A 222 5.13 27.54 -9.81
C GLY A 222 3.89 27.08 -10.58
N ILE A 223 2.94 26.42 -9.91
CA ILE A 223 1.65 26.03 -10.51
C ILE A 223 0.72 27.24 -10.44
N TYR A 224 0.46 27.87 -11.58
CA TYR A 224 -0.28 29.15 -11.64
C TYR A 224 -1.78 28.99 -11.35
N ASN A 225 -2.44 27.96 -11.88
CA ASN A 225 -3.86 27.73 -11.65
C ASN A 225 -4.10 26.89 -10.38
N ILE A 226 -4.00 27.53 -9.22
CA ILE A 226 -4.13 26.88 -7.90
C ILE A 226 -5.52 26.25 -7.73
N GLU A 227 -6.58 26.94 -8.16
CA GLU A 227 -7.95 26.46 -8.04
C GLU A 227 -8.16 25.17 -8.84
N GLU A 228 -7.76 25.15 -10.11
CA GLU A 228 -7.80 23.94 -10.94
C GLU A 228 -6.94 22.81 -10.33
N PHE A 229 -5.78 23.16 -9.78
CA PHE A 229 -4.92 22.18 -9.12
C PHE A 229 -5.61 21.54 -7.91
N GLN A 230 -6.25 22.33 -7.05
CA GLN A 230 -7.02 21.86 -5.89
C GLN A 230 -8.24 21.04 -6.30
N ASN A 231 -8.92 21.43 -7.38
CA ASN A 231 -10.12 20.78 -7.93
C ASN A 231 -9.83 19.56 -8.81
N GLY A 232 -8.81 18.78 -8.45
CA GLY A 232 -8.50 17.49 -9.06
C GLY A 232 -7.31 17.49 -10.02
N GLY A 233 -6.74 18.65 -10.38
CA GLY A 233 -5.52 18.73 -11.18
C GLY A 233 -4.35 17.94 -10.56
N TRP A 234 -4.26 17.90 -9.22
CA TRP A 234 -3.26 17.11 -8.48
C TRP A 234 -3.29 15.61 -8.81
N LYS A 235 -4.45 15.04 -9.18
CA LYS A 235 -4.62 13.60 -9.43
C LYS A 235 -3.76 13.10 -10.59
N ARG A 236 -3.46 13.98 -11.55
CA ARG A 236 -2.64 13.68 -12.73
C ARG A 236 -1.36 14.48 -12.78
N PHE A 237 -1.02 15.17 -11.69
CA PHE A 237 0.19 15.95 -11.62
C PHE A 237 1.42 15.05 -11.49
N ARG A 238 2.48 15.42 -12.21
CA ARG A 238 3.79 14.80 -12.08
C ARG A 238 4.70 15.79 -11.34
N PRO A 239 5.11 15.47 -10.10
CA PRO A 239 5.91 16.41 -9.31
C PRO A 239 7.24 16.73 -10.01
N PRO A 240 7.61 18.03 -10.14
CA PRO A 240 8.93 18.41 -10.59
C PRO A 240 9.96 17.96 -9.54
N GLN A 241 11.13 17.53 -10.00
CA GLN A 241 12.20 17.03 -9.13
C GLN A 241 13.37 17.99 -9.15
N LYS A 242 13.60 18.68 -8.03
CA LYS A 242 14.81 19.46 -7.84
C LYS A 242 15.95 18.50 -7.47
N LYS A 243 16.86 18.29 -8.41
CA LYS A 243 18.07 17.49 -8.21
C LYS A 243 19.16 18.35 -7.60
N ILE A 244 19.70 17.91 -6.48
CA ILE A 244 20.83 18.54 -5.79
C ILE A 244 22.02 17.62 -6.00
N LYS A 245 22.98 18.07 -6.80
CA LYS A 245 24.23 17.33 -7.01
C LYS A 245 25.11 17.50 -5.78
N ILE A 246 25.61 16.40 -5.27
CA ILE A 246 26.67 16.39 -4.26
C ILE A 246 27.98 16.30 -5.03
N GLU A 247 28.66 17.43 -5.18
CA GLU A 247 29.91 17.54 -5.95
C GLU A 247 31.10 16.99 -5.17
N ASP A 248 31.11 17.18 -3.85
CA ASP A 248 32.15 16.66 -2.97
C ASP A 248 31.60 15.56 -2.06
N LEU A 249 31.86 14.32 -2.47
CA LEU A 249 31.54 13.12 -1.69
C LEU A 249 32.41 12.99 -0.43
N SER A 250 33.54 13.69 -0.32
CA SER A 250 34.42 13.62 0.85
C SER A 250 33.79 14.24 2.10
N ILE A 251 32.81 15.13 1.91
CA ILE A 251 31.99 15.72 2.98
C ILE A 251 31.01 14.69 3.57
N ILE A 252 30.67 13.66 2.80
CA ILE A 252 29.76 12.60 3.23
C ILE A 252 30.61 11.43 3.69
N ASP A 253 30.62 11.19 4.99
CA ASP A 253 31.22 9.98 5.53
C ASP A 253 30.55 8.76 4.89
N TYR A 254 31.29 8.04 4.05
CA TYR A 254 30.80 6.87 3.33
C TYR A 254 30.41 5.72 4.30
N GLN A 255 30.92 5.75 5.53
CA GLN A 255 30.53 4.84 6.60
C GLN A 255 29.12 5.17 7.15
N SER A 256 28.66 6.42 7.02
CA SER A 256 27.29 6.84 7.32
C SER A 256 26.27 6.45 6.23
N ILE A 257 26.75 6.04 5.05
CA ILE A 257 25.94 5.54 3.94
C ILE A 257 25.71 4.05 4.16
N TYR A 258 24.74 3.67 4.99
CA TYR A 258 24.53 2.29 5.43
C TYR A 258 24.51 1.21 4.32
N LEU A 259 23.97 1.50 3.12
CA LEU A 259 23.98 0.53 2.01
C LEU A 259 25.34 0.43 1.29
N SER A 260 26.32 1.29 1.60
CA SER A 260 27.68 1.19 1.10
C SER A 260 28.39 -0.09 1.58
N LYS A 261 27.97 -0.63 2.75
CA LYS A 261 28.48 -1.87 3.35
C LYS A 261 28.44 -3.09 2.41
N ILE A 262 27.57 -3.07 1.39
CA ILE A 262 27.42 -4.15 0.41
C ILE A 262 28.02 -3.82 -0.97
N ILE A 263 28.67 -2.65 -1.11
CA ILE A 263 29.38 -2.26 -2.32
C ILE A 263 30.79 -2.83 -2.31
N ASN A 264 31.25 -3.37 -3.43
CA ASN A 264 32.64 -3.76 -3.67
C ASN A 264 33.12 -3.31 -5.05
N GLU A 265 34.38 -3.62 -5.39
CA GLU A 265 34.98 -3.25 -6.68
C GLU A 265 34.16 -3.76 -7.87
N TYR A 266 33.60 -4.97 -7.76
CA TYR A 266 32.77 -5.61 -8.79
C TYR A 266 31.34 -5.10 -8.88
N THR A 267 30.84 -4.27 -7.94
CA THR A 267 29.47 -3.75 -8.02
C THR A 267 29.33 -2.83 -9.24
N PRO A 268 28.36 -3.05 -10.15
CA PRO A 268 28.13 -2.19 -11.31
C PRO A 268 27.90 -0.71 -10.93
N ARG A 269 28.44 0.22 -11.73
CA ARG A 269 28.38 1.67 -11.47
C ARG A 269 26.97 2.17 -11.19
N LEU A 270 25.98 1.71 -11.96
CA LEU A 270 24.57 2.10 -11.75
C LEU A 270 24.03 1.60 -10.41
N LYS A 271 24.39 0.39 -9.98
CA LYS A 271 23.96 -0.18 -8.69
C LYS A 271 24.60 0.56 -7.52
N LYS A 272 25.90 0.86 -7.61
CA LYS A 272 26.62 1.73 -6.64
C LYS A 272 25.87 3.04 -6.46
N LYS A 273 25.62 3.76 -7.56
CA LYS A 273 24.87 5.02 -7.56
C LYS A 273 23.49 4.89 -6.89
N ILE A 274 22.71 3.88 -7.24
CA ILE A 274 21.38 3.67 -6.65
C ILE A 274 21.48 3.42 -5.12
N LEU A 275 22.41 2.60 -4.65
CA LEU A 275 22.55 2.29 -3.21
C LEU A 275 22.93 3.53 -2.39
N ILE A 276 23.83 4.36 -2.91
CA ILE A 276 24.27 5.61 -2.29
C ILE A 276 23.09 6.59 -2.22
N GLU A 277 22.47 6.89 -3.36
CA GLU A 277 21.33 7.80 -3.44
C GLU A 277 20.15 7.32 -2.58
N LYS A 278 19.96 6.01 -2.44
CA LYS A 278 18.95 5.44 -1.55
C LYS A 278 19.20 5.75 -0.08
N SER A 279 20.45 5.67 0.35
CA SER A 279 20.83 5.96 1.74
C SER A 279 20.68 7.46 2.02
N LEU A 280 21.18 8.30 1.12
CA LEU A 280 21.10 9.76 1.21
C LEU A 280 19.65 10.27 1.30
N ASN A 281 18.79 9.76 0.43
CA ASN A 281 17.38 10.16 0.36
C ASN A 281 16.48 9.32 1.28
N CYS A 282 17.02 8.54 2.23
CA CYS A 282 16.18 7.64 3.00
C CYS A 282 15.22 8.39 3.93
N LEU A 283 13.93 8.08 3.81
CA LEU A 283 12.85 8.64 4.64
C LEU A 283 12.42 7.72 5.79
N GLY A 284 13.00 6.52 5.90
CA GLY A 284 12.56 5.52 6.88
C GLY A 284 11.22 4.85 6.55
N CYS A 285 10.74 4.94 5.30
CA CYS A 285 9.37 4.51 4.95
C CYS A 285 9.17 2.99 4.76
N GLY A 286 10.23 2.18 4.84
CA GLY A 286 10.14 0.72 4.75
C GLY A 286 9.81 0.13 3.36
N ALA A 287 9.26 0.89 2.41
CA ALA A 287 8.76 0.37 1.14
C ALA A 287 9.77 -0.52 0.37
N CYS A 288 11.04 -0.13 0.37
CA CYS A 288 12.08 -0.88 -0.35
C CYS A 288 12.53 -2.17 0.34
N LEU A 289 12.19 -2.40 1.61
CA LEU A 289 12.55 -3.62 2.34
C LEU A 289 11.92 -4.87 1.69
N ILE A 290 10.75 -4.69 1.07
CA ILE A 290 9.99 -5.72 0.34
C ILE A 290 10.84 -6.39 -0.75
N SER A 291 11.79 -5.66 -1.34
CA SER A 291 12.60 -6.13 -2.48
C SER A 291 13.75 -7.08 -2.11
N CYS A 292 14.11 -7.21 -0.83
CA CYS A 292 15.28 -7.97 -0.41
C CYS A 292 14.92 -9.43 -0.07
N PRO A 293 15.17 -10.43 -0.94
CA PRO A 293 14.70 -11.80 -0.74
C PRO A 293 15.18 -12.45 0.58
N GLU A 294 16.33 -12.02 1.11
CA GLU A 294 16.93 -12.54 2.34
C GLU A 294 16.49 -11.81 3.62
N ASN A 295 15.63 -10.77 3.50
CA ASN A 295 15.27 -9.88 4.60
C ASN A 295 16.49 -9.25 5.29
N ALA A 296 17.55 -9.01 4.52
CA ALA A 296 18.76 -8.37 5.01
C ALA A 296 18.58 -6.86 5.18
N LEU A 297 17.61 -6.23 4.51
CA LEU A 297 17.34 -4.81 4.67
C LEU A 297 16.39 -4.55 5.84
N PHE A 298 16.67 -3.50 6.62
CA PHE A 298 15.82 -3.06 7.72
C PHE A 298 15.87 -1.53 7.88
N ILE A 299 14.99 -0.98 8.72
CA ILE A 299 15.08 0.42 9.19
C ILE A 299 15.76 0.41 10.56
N ASN A 300 16.87 1.11 10.69
CA ASN A 300 17.66 1.18 11.91
C ASN A 300 17.10 2.19 12.92
N HIS A 301 17.73 2.29 14.09
CA HIS A 301 17.32 3.17 15.20
C HIS A 301 17.34 4.67 14.85
N LEU A 302 18.00 5.07 13.76
CA LEU A 302 18.04 6.44 13.24
C LEU A 302 16.99 6.68 12.16
N ASN A 303 16.02 5.77 11.98
CA ASN A 303 15.01 5.81 10.92
C ASN A 303 15.60 5.84 9.50
N LYS A 304 16.77 5.20 9.31
CA LYS A 304 17.43 5.07 8.00
C LYS A 304 17.46 3.61 7.56
N ILE A 305 17.49 3.41 6.26
CA ILE A 305 17.66 2.07 5.68
C ILE A 305 19.07 1.58 5.99
N ASP A 306 19.16 0.35 6.47
CA ASP A 306 20.43 -0.34 6.72
C ASP A 306 20.34 -1.79 6.21
N VAL A 307 21.48 -2.48 6.25
CA VAL A 307 21.65 -3.84 5.77
C VAL A 307 22.41 -4.70 6.76
N ASP A 308 21.84 -5.86 7.07
CA ASP A 308 22.48 -6.95 7.80
C ASP A 308 23.43 -7.69 6.83
N ILE A 309 24.73 -7.50 7.03
CA ILE A 309 25.76 -8.04 6.14
C ILE A 309 25.82 -9.58 6.18
N ASN A 310 25.41 -10.19 7.30
CA ASN A 310 25.43 -11.64 7.47
C ASN A 310 24.29 -12.31 6.69
N LYS A 311 23.18 -11.59 6.48
CA LYS A 311 22.06 -12.07 5.65
C LYS A 311 22.19 -11.68 4.19
N CYS A 312 22.92 -10.60 3.88
CA CYS A 312 22.94 -10.06 2.53
C CYS A 312 23.81 -10.89 1.58
N LYS A 313 23.16 -11.56 0.62
CA LYS A 313 23.83 -12.31 -0.47
C LYS A 313 24.29 -11.44 -1.65
N LYS A 314 24.25 -10.10 -1.53
CA LYS A 314 24.67 -9.14 -2.58
C LYS A 314 24.05 -9.40 -3.97
N CYS A 315 22.78 -9.82 -4.03
CA CYS A 315 22.03 -10.01 -5.29
C CYS A 315 21.61 -8.69 -5.96
N TYR A 316 21.56 -7.59 -5.19
CA TYR A 316 21.16 -6.26 -5.63
C TYR A 316 19.73 -6.08 -6.14
N ASN A 317 18.80 -7.01 -5.86
CA ASN A 317 17.37 -6.84 -6.14
C ASN A 317 16.79 -5.55 -5.53
N CYS A 318 17.41 -5.04 -4.46
CA CYS A 318 17.04 -3.76 -3.86
C CYS A 318 17.34 -2.52 -4.73
N THR A 319 18.00 -2.71 -5.86
CA THR A 319 18.25 -1.68 -6.90
C THR A 319 17.42 -1.91 -8.17
N GLU A 320 16.89 -3.13 -8.33
CA GLU A 320 16.22 -3.63 -9.53
C GLU A 320 14.79 -4.03 -9.16
N SER A 321 13.90 -3.05 -9.14
CA SER A 321 12.49 -3.30 -8.88
C SER A 321 11.62 -2.60 -9.92
N THR A 322 10.73 -3.39 -10.52
CA THR A 322 9.69 -2.92 -11.46
C THR A 322 8.50 -2.31 -10.72
N VAL A 323 8.39 -2.57 -9.41
CA VAL A 323 7.24 -2.24 -8.57
C VAL A 323 7.42 -0.90 -7.87
N ILE A 324 8.58 -0.74 -7.24
CA ILE A 324 9.11 0.52 -6.77
C ILE A 324 10.25 0.88 -7.72
N ARG A 325 10.08 1.93 -8.52
CA ARG A 325 11.07 2.35 -9.53
C ARG A 325 12.47 2.46 -8.91
N LYS A 326 13.46 1.74 -9.46
CA LYS A 326 14.85 1.68 -8.94
C LYS A 326 14.94 1.38 -7.43
N GLY A 327 13.95 0.66 -6.91
CA GLY A 327 13.89 0.22 -5.52
C GLY A 327 13.76 1.31 -4.47
N CYS A 328 13.41 2.57 -4.78
CA CYS A 328 13.22 3.59 -3.74
C CYS A 328 12.21 4.66 -4.12
N ILE A 329 11.28 4.93 -3.21
CA ILE A 329 10.26 5.95 -3.42
C ILE A 329 10.86 7.35 -3.37
N SER A 330 11.55 7.70 -2.29
CA SER A 330 12.06 9.07 -2.12
C SER A 330 12.98 9.49 -3.26
N ARG A 331 13.93 8.64 -3.63
CA ARG A 331 14.83 8.85 -4.78
C ARG A 331 14.10 9.09 -6.12
N ASN A 332 12.84 8.66 -6.25
CA ASN A 332 12.10 8.75 -7.52
C ASN A 332 10.87 9.64 -7.46
N TYR A 333 10.49 10.15 -6.29
CA TYR A 333 9.23 10.87 -6.08
C TYR A 333 9.35 12.06 -5.12
N SER A 334 10.45 12.21 -4.38
CA SER A 334 10.67 13.38 -3.54
C SER A 334 10.81 14.66 -4.36
N ASN A 335 10.31 15.76 -3.81
CA ASN A 335 10.45 17.10 -4.40
C ASN A 335 11.92 17.52 -4.56
N GLN A 336 12.76 17.09 -3.61
CA GLN A 336 14.21 17.29 -3.63
C GLN A 336 14.89 15.93 -3.56
N ILE A 337 15.85 15.71 -4.46
CA ILE A 337 16.60 14.46 -4.55
C ILE A 337 18.09 14.79 -4.56
N PHE A 338 18.82 14.21 -3.63
CA PHE A 338 20.28 14.23 -3.60
C PHE A 338 20.82 13.16 -4.56
N GLU A 339 21.64 13.58 -5.52
CA GLU A 339 22.28 12.67 -6.49
C GLU A 339 23.78 12.91 -6.59
N ILE A 340 24.48 11.84 -6.98
CA ILE A 340 25.95 11.81 -7.15
C ILE A 340 26.33 11.49 -8.60
#